data_AF-A0A8S3F5J6-F1
#
_entry.id   AF-A0A8S3F5J6-F1
#
_cell.length_a   1.000
_cell.length_b   1.000
_cell.length_c   1.000
_cell.angle_alpha   90.00
_cell.angle_beta   90.00
_cell.angle_gamma   90.00
#
_symmetry.space_group_name_H-M   'P 1'
#
loop_
_entity.id
_entity.type
_entity.pdbx_description
1 polymer ?
#
loop_
_entity_poly.entity_id
_entity_poly.type
_entity_poly.pdbx_seq_one_letter_code
_entity_poly.pdbx_strand_id
1 'polypeptide(L)' 'MSSLLVNIPANANWSQSGVTVAGGNGAGGATNQLNLPYGLFVDDDQTVVIADVWNHR' A
#
# COMPACT_ATOMS: atom_id res chain seq x y z
N MET A 1 -23.66 -9.54 12.05
CA MET A 1 -23.18 -8.21 11.63
C MET A 1 -23.10 -8.23 10.12
N SER A 2 -23.82 -7.34 9.43
CA SER A 2 -23.79 -7.28 7.96
C SER A 2 -22.43 -6.72 7.54
N SER A 3 -21.60 -7.50 6.85
CA SER A 3 -20.39 -6.96 6.23
C SER A 3 -20.83 -5.96 5.18
N LEU A 4 -20.47 -4.69 5.33
CA LEU A 4 -20.69 -3.69 4.31
C LEU A 4 -19.75 -4.04 3.15
N LEU A 5 -20.26 -4.75 2.13
CA LEU A 5 -19.49 -4.96 0.92
C LEU A 5 -19.27 -3.59 0.28
N VAL A 6 -18.01 -3.13 0.29
CA VAL A 6 -17.63 -1.89 -0.39
C VAL A 6 -17.88 -2.11 -1.88
N ASN A 7 -18.87 -1.39 -2.43
CA ASN A 7 -19.18 -1.44 -3.85
C ASN A 7 -18.14 -0.63 -4.62
N ILE A 8 -17.04 -1.26 -5.03
CA ILE A 8 -16.02 -0.64 -5.87
C ILE A 8 -16.45 -0.83 -7.34
N PRO A 9 -16.86 0.24 -8.05
CA PRO A 9 -17.28 0.10 -9.44
C PRO A 9 -16.09 -0.23 -10.35
N ALA A 10 -16.35 -0.92 -11.48
CA ALA A 10 -15.31 -1.34 -12.42
C ALA A 10 -14.53 -0.17 -13.05
N ASN A 11 -15.08 1.04 -13.02
CA ASN A 11 -14.46 2.28 -13.48
C ASN A 11 -14.01 3.18 -12.31
N ALA A 12 -13.85 2.63 -11.10
CA ALA A 12 -13.29 3.36 -9.98
C ALA A 12 -11.90 3.87 -10.34
N ASN A 13 -11.78 5.19 -10.46
CA ASN A 13 -10.49 5.84 -10.56
C ASN A 13 -10.01 6.15 -9.15
N TRP A 14 -8.71 5.95 -8.91
CA TRP A 14 -8.08 6.38 -7.67
C TRP A 14 -8.39 7.87 -7.45
N SER A 15 -9.00 8.19 -6.30
CA SER A 15 -9.24 9.58 -5.92
C SER A 15 -7.91 10.27 -5.69
N GLN A 16 -7.65 11.35 -6.44
CA GLN A 16 -6.41 12.11 -6.41
C GLN A 16 -6.14 12.80 -5.05
N SER A 17 -7.06 12.68 -4.08
CA SER A 17 -6.86 13.12 -2.69
C SER A 17 -6.10 12.11 -1.82
N GLY A 18 -5.63 10.99 -2.38
CA GLY A 18 -4.72 10.07 -1.68
C GLY A 18 -3.31 10.68 -1.50
N VAL A 19 -2.66 10.38 -0.39
CA VAL A 19 -1.28 10.79 -0.12
C VAL A 19 -0.36 9.59 -0.32
N THR A 20 0.74 9.76 -1.04
CA THR A 20 1.80 8.75 -1.10
C THR A 20 2.54 8.70 0.23
N VAL A 21 2.35 7.61 0.97
CA VAL A 21 3.01 7.39 2.28
C VAL A 21 4.35 6.65 2.14
N ALA A 22 4.47 5.76 1.15
CA ALA A 22 5.68 5.03 0.81
C ALA A 22 5.81 4.87 -0.70
N GLY A 23 7.05 4.94 -1.22
CA GLY A 23 7.33 4.94 -2.66
C GLY A 23 7.37 6.35 -3.26
N GLY A 24 7.56 6.45 -4.58
CA GLY A 24 7.66 7.73 -5.30
C GLY A 24 8.96 8.52 -5.10
N ASN A 25 9.78 8.15 -4.12
CA ASN A 25 11.04 8.82 -3.74
C ASN A 25 12.31 8.05 -4.19
N GLY A 26 12.19 7.17 -5.18
CA GLY A 26 13.26 6.27 -5.61
C GLY A 26 13.53 5.13 -4.62
N ALA A 27 14.49 4.27 -4.99
CA ALA A 27 14.92 3.15 -4.15
C ALA A 27 15.81 3.63 -3.00
N GLY A 28 15.53 3.18 -1.77
CA GLY A 28 16.30 3.54 -0.58
C GLY A 28 15.68 3.06 0.72
N GLY A 29 16.39 3.27 1.83
CA GLY A 29 16.02 2.76 3.16
C GLY A 29 15.21 3.73 4.03
N ALA A 30 14.88 4.93 3.56
CA ALA A 30 14.04 5.85 4.30
C ALA A 30 12.62 5.29 4.52
N THR A 31 11.88 5.84 5.49
CA THR A 31 10.53 5.39 5.84
C THR A 31 9.51 5.55 4.70
N ASN A 32 9.78 6.47 3.77
CA ASN A 32 8.95 6.75 2.60
C ASN A 32 9.57 6.25 1.26
N GLN A 33 10.65 5.46 1.33
CA GLN A 33 11.29 4.83 0.18
C GLN A 33 11.08 3.32 0.23
N LEU A 34 10.99 2.66 -0.91
CA LEU A 34 10.92 1.20 -1.03
C LEU A 34 12.06 0.73 -1.94
N ASN A 35 12.63 -0.45 -1.70
CA ASN A 35 13.70 -1.03 -2.50
C ASN A 35 13.34 -2.45 -2.95
N LEU A 36 12.86 -2.55 -4.20
CA LEU A 36 12.43 -3.81 -4.83
C LEU A 36 11.50 -4.64 -3.91
N PRO A 37 10.31 -4.11 -3.57
CA PRO A 37 9.30 -4.85 -2.80
C PRO A 37 8.66 -5.97 -3.64
N TYR A 38 8.33 -7.11 -3.01
CA TYR A 38 7.81 -8.30 -3.70
C TYR A 38 6.38 -8.69 -3.29
N GLY A 39 5.90 -8.20 -2.16
CA GLY A 39 4.59 -8.56 -1.64
C GLY A 39 3.97 -7.46 -0.81
N LEU A 40 2.64 -7.48 -0.74
CA LEU A 40 1.85 -6.64 0.15
C LEU A 40 0.75 -7.48 0.80
N PHE A 41 0.44 -7.15 2.04
CA PHE A 41 -0.67 -7.74 2.80
C PHE A 41 -1.43 -6.63 3.51
N VAL A 42 -2.74 -6.83 3.65
CA VAL A 42 -3.61 -5.95 4.44
C VAL A 42 -4.23 -6.80 5.54
N ASP A 43 -4.00 -6.43 6.79
CA ASP A 43 -4.57 -7.14 7.95
C ASP A 43 -6.00 -6.67 8.29
N ASP A 44 -6.60 -7.31 9.29
CA ASP A 44 -7.98 -7.01 9.74
C ASP A 44 -8.10 -5.59 10.33
N ASP A 45 -7.00 -5.00 10.78
CA ASP A 45 -6.92 -3.61 11.28
C ASP A 45 -6.69 -2.58 10.16
N GLN A 46 -6.73 -3.02 8.88
CA GLN A 46 -6.47 -2.20 7.69
C GLN A 46 -5.03 -1.66 7.62
N THR A 47 -4.09 -2.33 8.27
CA THR A 47 -2.66 -2.04 8.16
C THR A 47 -2.12 -2.63 6.87
N VAL A 48 -1.44 -1.82 6.07
CA VAL A 48 -0.70 -2.29 4.89
C VAL A 48 0.72 -2.64 5.30
N VAL A 49 1.10 -3.90 5.12
CA VAL A 49 2.47 -4.40 5.32
C VAL A 49 3.08 -4.68 3.95
N ILE A 50 4.31 -4.22 3.73
CA ILE A 50 5.04 -4.39 2.46
C ILE A 50 6.31 -5.18 2.76
N ALA A 51 6.52 -6.29 2.03
CA ALA A 51 7.76 -7.04 2.07
C ALA A 51 8.78 -6.37 1.13
N ASP A 52 9.70 -5.60 1.70
CA ASP A 52 10.63 -4.73 1.02
C ASP A 52 12.03 -5.37 0.95
N VAL A 53 12.14 -6.32 0.02
CA VAL A 53 13.16 -7.38 0.00
C VAL A 53 14.58 -6.83 0.03
N TRP A 54 14.89 -5.78 -0.74
CA TRP A 54 16.25 -5.25 -0.79
C TRP A 54 16.58 -4.26 0.33
N ASN A 55 15.59 -3.88 1.13
CA ASN A 55 15.81 -3.23 2.41
C ASN A 55 15.83 -4.22 3.59
N HIS A 56 15.63 -5.52 3.33
CA HIS A 56 15.55 -6.57 4.35
C HIS A 56 14.53 -6.26 5.46
N ARG A 57 13.33 -5.79 5.08
CA ARG A 57 12.24 -5.46 6.00
C ARG A 57 10.88 -5.94 5.49
#